data_AF-A0A9P1GZU3-F1
#
_entry.id   AF-A0A9P1GZU3-F1
#
_cell.length_a   1.000
_cell.length_b   1.000
_cell.length_c   1.000
_cell.angle_alpha   90.00
_cell.angle_beta   90.00
_cell.angle_gamma   90.00
#
_symmetry.space_group_name_H-M   'P 1'
#
loop_
_entity.id
_entity.type
_entity.pdbx_description
1 polymer ?
#
loop_
_entity_poly.entity_id
_entity_poly.type
_entity_poly.pdbx_seq_one_letter_code
_entity_poly.pdbx_strand_id
1 'polypeptide(L)'
;MACGENSKHVHGKAGERGPTSRLGESWEFRRAFERAAALMRRQDEWCAAARLGLGNVETYLPVELEWEGLIAVLRGHVHVNTHCYTINDLEAFVDHSNEFRFPTPPALALFADNMWYKAEAYIGSEYAGKILYEQGLTPIYVSDNPVINAQHLILEAAKAHRYGLPYHVALASVTTAPAERLGLGSRLGKVKPGFDADVVVWDSDPLSLGASPVQVWIDGVAQYENPVELEKPVKRLNRPLTN
;
A
#
# COMPACT_ATOMS: atom_id res chain seq x y z
N MET A 1 -3.52 -5.53 5.92
CA MET A 1 -4.81 -6.18 6.32
C MET A 1 -5.59 -6.54 5.06
N ALA A 2 -6.61 -7.39 5.15
CA ALA A 2 -7.48 -7.71 4.02
C ALA A 2 -8.95 -7.61 4.46
N CYS A 3 -9.83 -7.33 3.52
CA CYS A 3 -11.28 -7.38 3.70
C CYS A 3 -11.89 -8.61 2.98
N GLY A 4 -13.16 -8.87 3.25
CA GLY A 4 -14.05 -9.61 2.37
C GLY A 4 -13.79 -11.13 2.37
N GLU A 5 -13.68 -11.70 1.17
CA GLU A 5 -13.56 -13.15 0.97
C GLU A 5 -12.25 -13.71 1.54
N ASN A 6 -11.16 -12.97 1.40
CA ASN A 6 -9.84 -13.39 1.89
C ASN A 6 -9.87 -13.67 3.41
N SER A 7 -10.36 -12.73 4.22
CA SER A 7 -10.41 -12.90 5.68
C SER A 7 -11.32 -14.05 6.09
N LYS A 8 -12.47 -14.21 5.42
CA LYS A 8 -13.38 -15.33 5.68
C LYS A 8 -12.79 -16.68 5.29
N HIS A 9 -12.06 -16.76 4.19
CA HIS A 9 -11.49 -18.01 3.71
C HIS A 9 -10.28 -18.45 4.55
N VAL A 10 -9.41 -17.51 4.93
CA VAL A 10 -8.16 -17.80 5.67
C VAL A 10 -8.42 -17.95 7.17
N HIS A 11 -9.25 -17.08 7.74
CA HIS A 11 -9.48 -17.03 9.18
C HIS A 11 -10.85 -17.56 9.60
N GLY A 12 -11.85 -17.47 8.72
CA GLY A 12 -13.21 -17.91 8.99
C GLY A 12 -13.37 -19.42 8.92
N LYS A 13 -13.67 -20.02 10.07
CA LYS A 13 -14.15 -21.39 10.19
C LYS A 13 -15.48 -21.37 10.90
N ALA A 14 -16.54 -21.72 10.17
CA ALA A 14 -17.90 -21.72 10.71
C ALA A 14 -18.01 -22.64 11.94
N GLY A 15 -18.42 -22.07 13.08
CA GLY A 15 -18.56 -22.78 14.35
C GLY A 15 -17.28 -22.91 15.18
N GLU A 16 -16.13 -22.44 14.68
CA GLU A 16 -14.84 -22.51 15.41
C GLU A 16 -14.27 -21.12 15.74
N ARG A 17 -13.91 -20.34 14.71
CA ARG A 17 -13.16 -19.08 14.86
C ARG A 17 -13.22 -18.20 13.61
N GLY A 18 -13.02 -16.91 13.79
CA GLY A 18 -12.90 -15.92 12.71
C GLY A 18 -14.22 -15.61 12.00
N PRO A 19 -14.21 -14.62 11.09
CA PRO A 19 -15.43 -14.13 10.48
C PRO A 19 -15.93 -15.09 9.39
N THR A 20 -17.21 -15.46 9.42
CA THR A 20 -17.87 -16.19 8.32
C THR A 20 -18.71 -15.28 7.41
N SER A 21 -18.87 -14.03 7.81
CA SER A 21 -19.61 -12.99 7.08
C SER A 21 -18.84 -11.67 7.13
N ARG A 22 -19.15 -10.74 6.22
CA ARG A 22 -18.58 -9.39 6.21
C ARG A 22 -18.94 -8.61 7.49
N LEU A 23 -20.13 -8.85 8.03
CA LEU A 23 -20.54 -8.28 9.33
C LEU A 23 -19.68 -8.84 10.48
N GLY A 24 -19.39 -10.15 10.46
CA GLY A 24 -18.49 -10.77 11.42
C GLY A 24 -17.07 -10.24 11.30
N GLU A 25 -16.60 -9.96 10.09
CA GLU A 25 -15.29 -9.34 9.85
C GLU A 25 -15.22 -7.93 10.44
N SER A 26 -16.21 -7.08 10.14
CA SER A 26 -16.32 -5.76 10.75
C SER A 26 -16.37 -5.83 12.28
N TRP A 27 -17.07 -6.81 12.84
CA TRP A 27 -17.11 -7.00 14.29
C TRP A 27 -15.74 -7.35 14.87
N GLU A 28 -15.00 -8.28 14.25
CA GLU A 28 -13.65 -8.64 14.70
C GLU A 28 -12.69 -7.44 14.61
N PHE A 29 -12.76 -6.68 13.50
CA PHE A 29 -11.96 -5.46 13.34
C PHE A 29 -12.23 -4.47 14.47
N ARG A 30 -13.51 -4.12 14.66
CA ARG A 30 -13.92 -3.18 15.70
C ARG A 30 -13.51 -3.66 17.08
N ARG A 31 -13.77 -4.92 17.41
CA ARG A 31 -13.41 -5.53 18.70
C ARG A 31 -11.90 -5.48 18.96
N ALA A 32 -11.08 -5.77 17.95
CA ALA A 32 -9.63 -5.73 18.07
C ALA A 32 -9.12 -4.31 18.36
N PHE A 33 -9.62 -3.31 17.63
CA PHE A 33 -9.24 -1.91 17.85
C PHE A 33 -9.82 -1.33 19.16
N GLU A 34 -10.99 -1.78 19.62
CA GLU A 34 -11.51 -1.43 20.95
C GLU A 34 -10.58 -1.92 22.08
N ARG A 35 -10.09 -3.17 21.98
CA ARG A 35 -9.13 -3.74 22.92
C ARG A 35 -7.81 -2.98 22.91
N ALA A 36 -7.27 -2.72 21.72
CA ALA A 36 -6.05 -1.93 21.55
C ALA A 36 -6.20 -0.52 22.12
N ALA A 37 -7.30 0.16 21.84
CA ALA A 37 -7.58 1.50 22.35
C ALA A 37 -7.72 1.52 23.88
N ALA A 38 -8.34 0.49 24.47
CA ALA A 38 -8.45 0.36 25.92
C ALA A 38 -7.06 0.16 26.57
N LEU A 39 -6.22 -0.70 25.99
CA LEU A 39 -4.85 -0.89 26.47
C LEU A 39 -4.01 0.38 26.30
N MET A 40 -4.12 1.08 25.16
CA MET A 40 -3.46 2.36 24.92
C MET A 40 -3.81 3.39 25.98
N ARG A 41 -5.10 3.55 26.33
CA ARG A 41 -5.53 4.47 27.40
C ARG A 41 -4.88 4.13 28.74
N ARG A 42 -4.85 2.85 29.12
CA ARG A 42 -4.18 2.41 30.36
C ARG A 42 -2.67 2.72 30.32
N GLN A 43 -2.02 2.53 29.18
CA GLN A 43 -0.61 2.87 29.01
C GLN A 43 -0.38 4.39 29.15
N ASP A 44 -1.25 5.20 28.57
CA ASP A 44 -1.14 6.66 28.59
C ASP A 44 -1.39 7.21 30.01
N GLU A 45 -2.40 6.69 30.72
CA GLU A 45 -2.66 6.97 32.15
C GLU A 45 -1.47 6.59 33.03
N TRP A 46 -0.92 5.38 32.83
CA TRP A 46 0.27 4.94 33.55
C TRP A 46 1.47 5.86 33.28
N CYS A 47 1.72 6.22 32.01
CA CYS A 47 2.79 7.14 31.64
C CYS A 47 2.59 8.53 32.26
N ALA A 48 1.35 9.03 32.32
CA ALA A 48 1.05 10.31 32.94
C ALA A 48 1.32 10.30 34.45
N ALA A 49 0.93 9.24 35.15
CA ALA A 49 1.21 9.07 36.58
C ALA A 49 2.72 8.95 36.84
N ALA A 50 3.43 8.12 36.05
CA ALA A 50 4.87 7.93 36.18
C ALA A 50 5.67 9.23 35.98
N ARG A 51 5.22 10.12 35.08
CA ARG A 51 5.84 11.45 34.87
C ARG A 51 5.73 12.38 36.08
N LEU A 52 4.71 12.21 36.92
CA LEU A 52 4.56 12.97 38.18
C LEU A 52 5.44 12.43 39.32
N GLY A 53 6.04 11.25 39.12
CA GLY A 53 6.93 10.60 40.08
C GLY A 53 6.71 9.09 40.11
N LEU A 54 7.79 8.32 40.21
CA LEU A 54 7.74 6.85 40.25
C LEU A 54 6.94 6.29 41.44
N GLY A 55 6.75 7.07 42.51
CA GLY A 55 5.90 6.70 43.64
C GLY A 55 4.40 6.75 43.36
N ASN A 56 3.98 7.28 42.20
CA ASN A 56 2.57 7.35 41.79
C ASN A 56 2.12 6.16 40.93
N VAL A 57 3.03 5.21 40.66
CA VAL A 57 2.74 3.99 39.90
C VAL A 57 3.20 2.78 40.71
N GLU A 58 2.27 1.86 40.98
CA GLU A 58 2.55 0.63 41.76
C GLU A 58 2.88 -0.57 40.88
N THR A 59 2.51 -0.50 39.60
CA THR A 59 2.64 -1.59 38.63
C THR A 59 3.58 -1.22 37.49
N TYR A 60 4.01 -2.21 36.71
CA TYR A 60 4.69 -1.98 35.43
C TYR A 60 3.71 -1.43 34.39
N LEU A 61 4.25 -0.79 33.35
CA LEU A 61 3.48 -0.37 32.18
C LEU A 61 2.68 -1.58 31.64
N PRO A 62 1.36 -1.45 31.46
CA PRO A 62 0.55 -2.55 30.95
C PRO A 62 0.93 -2.88 29.50
N VAL A 63 1.29 -4.14 29.25
CA VAL A 63 1.75 -4.62 27.94
C VAL A 63 1.00 -5.92 27.59
N GLU A 64 0.46 -5.96 26.37
CA GLU A 64 -0.07 -7.16 25.75
C GLU A 64 0.40 -7.16 24.29
N LEU A 65 1.39 -8.01 23.97
CA LEU A 65 2.10 -8.00 22.68
C LEU A 65 1.16 -8.12 21.46
N GLU A 66 0.05 -8.84 21.60
CA GLU A 66 -0.94 -9.05 20.54
C GLU A 66 -1.52 -7.72 20.02
N TRP A 67 -1.62 -6.68 20.87
CA TRP A 67 -2.25 -5.41 20.51
C TRP A 67 -1.26 -4.29 20.19
N GLU A 68 0.05 -4.49 20.38
CA GLU A 68 1.04 -3.42 20.20
C GLU A 68 1.04 -2.86 18.77
N GLY A 69 0.87 -3.72 17.76
CA GLY A 69 0.77 -3.28 16.37
C GLY A 69 -0.44 -2.37 16.12
N LEU A 70 -1.60 -2.68 16.72
CA LEU A 70 -2.80 -1.86 16.61
C LEU A 70 -2.68 -0.56 17.39
N ILE A 71 -2.03 -0.59 18.57
CA ILE A 71 -1.71 0.62 19.34
C ILE A 71 -0.77 1.52 18.54
N ALA A 72 0.21 0.96 17.85
CA ALA A 72 1.12 1.71 16.99
C ALA A 72 0.36 2.40 15.83
N VAL A 73 -0.67 1.76 15.27
CA VAL A 73 -1.58 2.40 14.31
C VAL A 73 -2.34 3.56 14.95
N LEU A 74 -2.96 3.35 16.13
CA LEU A 74 -3.73 4.38 16.83
C LEU A 74 -2.87 5.60 17.23
N ARG A 75 -1.60 5.38 17.55
CA ARG A 75 -0.61 6.43 17.85
C ARG A 75 0.00 7.08 16.61
N GLY A 76 -0.25 6.55 15.41
CA GLY A 76 0.29 7.06 14.15
C GLY A 76 1.76 6.71 13.90
N HIS A 77 2.26 5.67 14.58
CA HIS A 77 3.60 5.16 14.35
C HIS A 77 3.67 4.20 13.16
N VAL A 78 2.53 3.61 12.77
CA VAL A 78 2.43 2.66 11.67
C VAL A 78 1.26 3.04 10.77
N HIS A 79 1.51 3.15 9.47
CA HIS A 79 0.47 3.35 8.47
C HIS A 79 -0.21 2.04 8.11
N VAL A 80 -1.49 2.13 7.75
CA VAL A 80 -2.31 0.98 7.39
C VAL A 80 -2.41 0.84 5.87
N ASN A 81 -1.98 -0.31 5.36
CA ASN A 81 -2.32 -0.78 4.02
C ASN A 81 -3.37 -1.89 4.13
N THR A 82 -4.47 -1.75 3.39
CA THR A 82 -5.55 -2.73 3.38
C THR A 82 -5.91 -3.14 1.97
N HIS A 83 -6.32 -4.40 1.86
CA HIS A 83 -6.66 -5.04 0.60
C HIS A 83 -8.14 -5.38 0.56
N CYS A 84 -8.93 -4.58 -0.17
CA CYS A 84 -10.39 -4.68 -0.20
C CYS A 84 -10.89 -4.44 -1.63
N TYR A 85 -11.94 -5.13 -2.05
CA TYR A 85 -12.36 -5.17 -3.46
C TYR A 85 -13.73 -4.56 -3.70
N THR A 86 -14.70 -4.89 -2.84
CA THR A 86 -16.08 -4.42 -3.03
C THR A 86 -16.32 -3.09 -2.35
N ILE A 87 -17.27 -2.31 -2.88
CA ILE A 87 -17.67 -1.01 -2.31
C ILE A 87 -18.03 -1.17 -0.83
N ASN A 88 -18.80 -2.20 -0.47
CA ASN A 88 -19.22 -2.46 0.91
C ASN A 88 -18.03 -2.70 1.85
N ASP A 89 -17.00 -3.40 1.37
CA ASP A 89 -15.79 -3.68 2.16
C ASP A 89 -14.97 -2.39 2.37
N LEU A 90 -14.92 -1.53 1.34
CA LEU A 90 -14.28 -0.22 1.40
C LEU A 90 -14.99 0.74 2.34
N GLU A 91 -16.32 0.85 2.24
CA GLU A 91 -17.15 1.68 3.12
C GLU A 91 -17.00 1.27 4.57
N ALA A 92 -17.10 -0.03 4.86
CA ALA A 92 -16.89 -0.55 6.20
C ALA A 92 -15.50 -0.17 6.75
N PHE A 93 -14.45 -0.26 5.93
CA PHE A 93 -13.11 0.11 6.35
C PHE A 93 -12.94 1.60 6.61
N VAL A 94 -13.57 2.44 5.79
CA VAL A 94 -13.62 3.90 6.00
C VAL A 94 -14.32 4.20 7.32
N ASP A 95 -15.45 3.58 7.61
CA ASP A 95 -16.17 3.74 8.88
C ASP A 95 -15.30 3.37 10.08
N HIS A 96 -14.62 2.23 10.02
CA HIS A 96 -13.69 1.83 11.08
C HIS A 96 -12.54 2.83 11.25
N SER A 97 -11.95 3.31 10.15
CA SER A 97 -10.86 4.27 10.21
C SER A 97 -11.29 5.60 10.85
N ASN A 98 -12.55 6.00 10.62
CA ASN A 98 -13.15 7.18 11.25
C ASN A 98 -13.48 6.93 12.73
N GLU A 99 -14.06 5.78 13.07
CA GLU A 99 -14.40 5.40 14.44
C GLU A 99 -13.17 5.42 15.35
N PHE A 100 -12.06 4.85 14.88
CA PHE A 100 -10.81 4.76 15.62
C PHE A 100 -9.81 5.89 15.32
N ARG A 101 -10.20 6.87 14.50
CA ARG A 101 -9.43 8.07 14.16
C ARG A 101 -8.02 7.76 13.69
N PHE A 102 -7.90 6.92 12.66
CA PHE A 102 -6.61 6.60 12.08
C PHE A 102 -5.89 7.89 11.63
N PRO A 103 -4.62 8.10 12.01
CA PRO A 103 -3.93 9.37 11.74
C PRO A 103 -3.73 9.68 10.25
N THR A 104 -3.69 8.64 9.42
CA THR A 104 -3.55 8.76 7.97
C THR A 104 -4.61 7.92 7.26
N PRO A 105 -5.20 8.40 6.15
CA PRO A 105 -6.07 7.58 5.32
C PRO A 105 -5.37 6.29 4.87
N PRO A 106 -6.04 5.14 4.96
CA PRO A 106 -5.49 3.88 4.49
C PRO A 106 -5.17 3.90 2.99
N ALA A 107 -4.11 3.20 2.59
CA ALA A 107 -3.86 2.93 1.19
C ALA A 107 -4.68 1.71 0.72
N LEU A 108 -5.17 1.78 -0.52
CA LEU A 108 -5.85 0.68 -1.20
C LEU A 108 -4.98 0.19 -2.35
N ALA A 109 -4.69 -1.11 -2.35
CA ALA A 109 -3.98 -1.77 -3.41
C ALA A 109 -4.84 -1.85 -4.68
N LEU A 110 -4.27 -1.47 -5.83
CA LEU A 110 -4.91 -1.60 -7.14
C LEU A 110 -4.11 -2.54 -8.04
N PHE A 111 -4.84 -3.23 -8.91
CA PHE A 111 -4.30 -3.94 -10.07
C PHE A 111 -4.84 -3.30 -11.34
N ALA A 112 -4.06 -3.33 -12.41
CA ALA A 112 -4.46 -2.75 -13.69
C ALA A 112 -5.50 -3.63 -14.40
N ASP A 113 -5.34 -4.95 -14.34
CA ASP A 113 -6.22 -5.90 -15.04
C ASP A 113 -6.39 -7.25 -14.30
N ASN A 114 -5.86 -7.40 -13.08
CA ASN A 114 -6.04 -8.64 -12.32
C ASN A 114 -7.45 -8.72 -11.74
N MET A 115 -8.39 -9.24 -12.53
CA MET A 115 -9.81 -9.37 -12.22
C MET A 115 -10.36 -10.74 -12.64
N TRP A 116 -11.61 -11.03 -12.30
CA TRP A 116 -12.37 -12.24 -12.67
C TRP A 116 -11.96 -13.57 -12.00
N TYR A 117 -10.99 -13.57 -11.08
CA TYR A 117 -10.53 -14.81 -10.42
C TYR A 117 -11.24 -15.13 -9.09
N LYS A 118 -12.05 -14.22 -8.55
CA LYS A 118 -12.85 -14.43 -7.33
C LYS A 118 -14.11 -13.57 -7.32
N ALA A 119 -15.08 -13.92 -6.49
CA ALA A 119 -16.39 -13.27 -6.48
C ALA A 119 -16.27 -11.76 -6.20
N GLU A 120 -15.41 -11.36 -5.26
CA GLU A 120 -15.19 -9.95 -4.94
C GLU A 120 -14.39 -9.16 -5.99
N ALA A 121 -13.61 -9.85 -6.84
CA ALA A 121 -12.84 -9.25 -7.93
C ALA A 121 -13.52 -9.48 -9.30
N TYR A 122 -14.80 -9.88 -9.31
CA TYR A 122 -15.52 -10.18 -10.54
C TYR A 122 -15.85 -8.91 -11.33
N ILE A 123 -16.07 -7.79 -10.63
CA ILE A 123 -16.28 -6.48 -11.23
C ILE A 123 -14.98 -5.70 -11.09
N GLY A 124 -14.33 -5.42 -12.22
CA GLY A 124 -13.10 -4.64 -12.32
C GLY A 124 -13.16 -3.69 -13.51
N SER A 125 -12.23 -2.72 -13.55
CA SER A 125 -12.07 -1.83 -14.69
C SER A 125 -10.62 -1.41 -14.84
N GLU A 126 -10.09 -1.51 -16.05
CA GLU A 126 -8.75 -1.04 -16.40
C GLU A 126 -8.65 0.48 -16.30
N TYR A 127 -9.79 1.19 -16.34
CA TYR A 127 -9.90 2.63 -16.14
C TYR A 127 -9.91 3.04 -14.66
N ALA A 128 -9.90 2.09 -13.71
CA ALA A 128 -10.01 2.40 -12.28
C ALA A 128 -8.97 3.42 -11.81
N GLY A 129 -7.70 3.27 -12.23
CA GLY A 129 -6.65 4.22 -11.88
C GLY A 129 -6.94 5.64 -12.37
N LYS A 130 -7.44 5.79 -13.61
CA LYS A 130 -7.83 7.09 -14.17
C LYS A 130 -8.99 7.70 -13.38
N ILE A 131 -10.04 6.92 -13.13
CA ILE A 131 -11.23 7.37 -12.40
C ILE A 131 -10.84 7.87 -11.00
N LEU A 132 -10.01 7.11 -10.28
CA LEU A 132 -9.52 7.50 -8.96
C LEU A 132 -8.72 8.80 -9.01
N TYR A 133 -7.83 8.93 -9.99
CA TYR A 133 -7.05 10.14 -10.18
C TYR A 133 -7.92 11.37 -10.48
N GLU A 134 -8.95 11.23 -11.32
CA GLU A 134 -9.92 12.30 -11.61
C GLU A 134 -10.74 12.71 -10.38
N GLN A 135 -10.91 11.81 -9.41
CA GLN A 135 -11.52 12.10 -8.10
C GLN A 135 -10.51 12.61 -7.05
N GLY A 136 -9.27 12.91 -7.45
CA GLY A 136 -8.23 13.42 -6.54
C GLY A 136 -7.59 12.35 -5.64
N LEU A 137 -7.83 11.07 -5.92
CA LEU A 137 -7.20 9.95 -5.21
C LEU A 137 -5.93 9.52 -5.94
N THR A 138 -4.85 9.28 -5.20
CA THR A 138 -3.59 8.79 -5.79
C THR A 138 -3.66 7.27 -5.97
N PRO A 139 -3.69 6.75 -7.21
CA PRO A 139 -3.63 5.30 -7.44
C PRO A 139 -2.23 4.76 -7.12
N ILE A 140 -2.18 3.56 -6.53
CA ILE A 140 -0.95 2.81 -6.26
C ILE A 140 -1.16 1.39 -6.78
N TYR A 141 -0.27 0.95 -7.67
CA TYR A 141 -0.32 -0.39 -8.23
C TYR A 141 0.55 -1.35 -7.43
N VAL A 142 0.09 -2.59 -7.31
CA VAL A 142 0.80 -3.68 -6.64
C VAL A 142 0.77 -4.93 -7.51
N SER A 143 1.66 -5.89 -7.22
CA SER A 143 1.70 -7.18 -7.92
C SER A 143 1.06 -8.33 -7.12
N ASP A 144 0.92 -8.18 -5.80
CA ASP A 144 0.48 -9.27 -4.90
C ASP A 144 1.30 -10.56 -5.11
N ASN A 145 2.63 -10.40 -5.23
CA ASN A 145 3.53 -11.49 -5.59
C ASN A 145 3.35 -12.70 -4.64
N PRO A 146 3.16 -13.93 -5.18
CA PRO A 146 3.46 -14.34 -6.55
C PRO A 146 2.28 -14.31 -7.54
N VAL A 147 1.13 -13.70 -7.22
CA VAL A 147 -0.04 -13.64 -8.12
C VAL A 147 0.34 -12.98 -9.45
N ILE A 148 0.87 -11.76 -9.40
CA ILE A 148 1.66 -11.19 -10.48
C ILE A 148 3.12 -11.19 -10.01
N ASN A 149 4.03 -11.65 -10.86
CA ASN A 149 5.45 -11.59 -10.56
C ASN A 149 5.87 -10.13 -10.30
N ALA A 150 6.53 -9.85 -9.17
CA ALA A 150 6.98 -8.52 -8.80
C ALA A 150 7.84 -7.82 -9.87
N GLN A 151 8.56 -8.59 -10.70
CA GLN A 151 9.33 -8.06 -11.84
C GLN A 151 8.45 -7.34 -12.88
N HIS A 152 7.15 -7.64 -12.92
CA HIS A 152 6.19 -7.04 -13.85
C HIS A 152 5.43 -5.87 -13.23
N LEU A 153 5.79 -5.37 -12.04
CA LEU A 153 5.07 -4.27 -11.39
C LEU A 153 4.99 -3.01 -12.28
N ILE A 154 6.05 -2.70 -13.02
CA ILE A 154 6.07 -1.58 -13.97
C ILE A 154 5.05 -1.77 -15.10
N LEU A 155 4.76 -3.02 -15.48
CA LEU A 155 3.74 -3.31 -16.50
C LEU A 155 2.33 -2.95 -16.01
N GLU A 156 2.03 -3.05 -14.71
CA GLU A 156 0.77 -2.56 -14.15
C GLU A 156 0.61 -1.05 -14.38
N ALA A 157 1.65 -0.27 -14.09
CA ALA A 157 1.67 1.17 -14.36
C ALA A 157 1.56 1.48 -15.87
N ALA A 158 2.23 0.69 -16.73
CA ALA A 158 2.14 0.84 -18.17
C ALA A 158 0.71 0.61 -18.69
N LYS A 159 0.03 -0.42 -18.20
CA LYS A 159 -1.38 -0.68 -18.49
C LYS A 159 -2.26 0.47 -18.00
N ALA A 160 -2.08 0.94 -16.78
CA ALA A 160 -2.81 2.10 -16.26
C ALA A 160 -2.68 3.33 -17.17
N HIS A 161 -1.46 3.62 -17.64
CA HIS A 161 -1.21 4.69 -18.59
C HIS A 161 -1.94 4.49 -19.92
N ARG A 162 -1.90 3.26 -20.46
CA ARG A 162 -2.64 2.87 -21.67
C ARG A 162 -4.14 3.13 -21.56
N TYR A 163 -4.73 2.93 -20.38
CA TYR A 163 -6.15 3.17 -20.09
C TYR A 163 -6.44 4.60 -19.58
N GLY A 164 -5.52 5.53 -19.79
CA GLY A 164 -5.78 6.97 -19.67
C GLY A 164 -5.34 7.61 -18.37
N LEU A 165 -4.61 6.90 -17.49
CA LEU A 165 -3.89 7.54 -16.39
C LEU A 165 -2.75 8.41 -16.95
N PRO A 166 -2.58 9.68 -16.52
CA PRO A 166 -1.48 10.50 -17.03
C PRO A 166 -0.11 9.87 -16.73
N TYR A 167 0.84 10.03 -17.66
CA TYR A 167 2.15 9.38 -17.61
C TYR A 167 2.89 9.57 -16.27
N HIS A 168 2.95 10.82 -15.79
CA HIS A 168 3.65 11.14 -14.53
C HIS A 168 2.98 10.47 -13.33
N VAL A 169 1.66 10.29 -13.35
CA VAL A 169 0.91 9.61 -12.29
C VAL A 169 1.13 8.11 -12.35
N ALA A 170 1.13 7.52 -13.55
CA ALA A 170 1.41 6.11 -13.74
C ALA A 170 2.82 5.75 -13.21
N LEU A 171 3.86 6.52 -13.55
CA LEU A 171 5.19 6.27 -13.01
C LEU A 171 5.25 6.53 -11.49
N ALA A 172 4.60 7.58 -11.00
CA ALA A 172 4.53 7.88 -9.57
C ALA A 172 3.82 6.78 -8.76
N SER A 173 2.84 6.10 -9.36
CA SER A 173 2.03 5.05 -8.70
C SER A 173 2.84 3.83 -8.24
N VAL A 174 4.05 3.65 -8.79
CA VAL A 174 5.00 2.56 -8.46
C VAL A 174 6.34 3.08 -7.93
N THR A 175 6.47 4.40 -7.69
CA THR A 175 7.69 5.03 -7.19
C THR A 175 7.39 5.97 -6.00
N THR A 176 7.03 7.23 -6.29
CA THR A 176 6.79 8.26 -5.27
C THR A 176 5.59 7.95 -4.38
N ALA A 177 4.44 7.56 -4.96
CA ALA A 177 3.21 7.35 -4.21
C ALA A 177 3.34 6.23 -3.16
N PRO A 178 3.86 5.02 -3.46
CA PRO A 178 4.07 4.01 -2.44
C PRO A 178 5.11 4.44 -1.38
N ALA A 179 6.19 5.13 -1.76
CA ALA A 179 7.16 5.65 -0.80
C ALA A 179 6.52 6.62 0.21
N GLU A 180 5.68 7.54 -0.27
CA GLU A 180 4.94 8.48 0.59
C GLU A 180 3.95 7.75 1.51
N ARG A 181 3.20 6.77 0.99
CA ARG A 181 2.25 6.00 1.82
C ARG A 181 2.91 5.08 2.84
N LEU A 182 4.11 4.59 2.56
CA LEU A 182 4.91 3.83 3.54
C LEU A 182 5.60 4.73 4.58
N GLY A 183 5.46 6.05 4.50
CA GLY A 183 6.16 6.99 5.39
C GLY A 183 7.66 7.14 5.06
N LEU A 184 8.08 6.67 3.89
CA LEU A 184 9.47 6.68 3.40
C LEU A 184 9.71 7.76 2.34
N GLY A 185 8.75 8.64 2.07
CA GLY A 185 8.83 9.65 1.01
C GLY A 185 9.89 10.74 1.20
N SER A 186 10.56 10.78 2.36
CA SER A 186 11.75 11.61 2.61
C SER A 186 13.07 10.95 2.20
N ARG A 187 13.04 9.63 1.94
CA ARG A 187 14.20 8.81 1.59
C ARG A 187 14.08 8.17 0.21
N LEU A 188 12.88 7.72 -0.18
CA LEU A 188 12.66 6.87 -1.34
C LEU A 188 11.73 7.50 -2.38
N GLY A 189 11.71 6.89 -3.57
CA GLY A 189 10.71 7.11 -4.62
C GLY A 189 10.92 8.36 -5.47
N LYS A 190 12.02 9.10 -5.28
CA LYS A 190 12.37 10.31 -6.05
C LYS A 190 13.87 10.32 -6.34
N VAL A 191 14.24 10.69 -7.57
CA VAL A 191 15.64 10.99 -7.93
C VAL A 191 15.91 12.44 -7.57
N LYS A 192 16.37 12.68 -6.34
CA LYS A 192 16.61 14.02 -5.78
C LYS A 192 17.77 13.99 -4.78
N PRO A 193 18.61 15.04 -4.66
CA PRO A 193 19.63 15.11 -3.62
C PRO A 193 19.06 14.90 -2.21
N GLY A 194 19.74 14.09 -1.41
CA GLY A 194 19.34 13.71 -0.05
C GLY A 194 18.44 12.47 0.04
N PHE A 195 18.10 11.84 -1.08
CA PHE A 195 17.36 10.57 -1.14
C PHE A 195 18.33 9.39 -1.28
N ASP A 196 17.88 8.21 -0.88
CA ASP A 196 18.65 6.97 -1.03
C ASP A 196 18.88 6.70 -2.52
N ALA A 197 20.07 6.22 -2.87
CA ALA A 197 20.51 6.04 -4.25
C ALA A 197 19.96 4.72 -4.85
N ASP A 198 18.64 4.58 -4.83
CA ASP A 198 17.87 3.49 -5.43
C ASP A 198 17.40 3.91 -6.83
N VAL A 199 18.17 3.52 -7.85
CA VAL A 199 17.97 4.01 -9.22
C VAL A 199 17.95 2.84 -10.20
N VAL A 200 16.99 2.85 -11.12
CA VAL A 200 16.94 1.92 -12.25
C VAL A 200 17.09 2.69 -13.54
N VAL A 201 18.07 2.31 -14.36
CA VAL A 201 18.23 2.83 -15.72
C VAL A 201 17.64 1.81 -16.68
N TRP A 202 16.86 2.31 -17.63
CA TRP A 202 16.15 1.51 -18.63
C TRP A 202 16.70 1.83 -20.02
N ASP A 203 16.69 0.83 -20.91
CA ASP A 203 17.09 0.99 -22.33
C ASP A 203 16.07 1.78 -23.17
N SER A 204 14.89 2.03 -22.62
CA SER A 204 13.76 2.71 -23.27
C SER A 204 12.81 3.22 -22.18
N ASP A 205 11.76 3.94 -22.56
CA ASP A 205 10.76 4.43 -21.59
C ASP A 205 10.21 3.24 -20.77
N PRO A 206 10.29 3.27 -19.42
CA PRO A 206 9.91 2.14 -18.58
C PRO A 206 8.45 1.71 -18.75
N LEU A 207 7.55 2.60 -19.21
CA LEU A 207 6.14 2.24 -19.47
C LEU A 207 5.93 1.64 -20.87
N SER A 208 6.99 1.44 -21.66
CA SER A 208 6.91 0.80 -22.97
C SER A 208 6.99 -0.73 -22.86
N LEU A 209 6.24 -1.42 -23.72
CA LEU A 209 6.35 -2.88 -23.85
C LEU A 209 7.77 -3.27 -24.30
N GLY A 210 8.36 -4.21 -23.57
CA GLY A 210 9.71 -4.71 -23.81
C GLY A 210 10.82 -3.84 -23.23
N ALA A 211 10.51 -2.75 -22.52
CA ALA A 211 11.51 -2.00 -21.74
C ALA A 211 12.25 -2.93 -20.77
N SER A 212 13.58 -2.84 -20.75
CA SER A 212 14.41 -3.69 -19.90
C SER A 212 15.35 -2.83 -19.04
N PRO A 213 15.51 -3.15 -17.74
CA PRO A 213 16.46 -2.45 -16.90
C PRO A 213 17.88 -2.83 -17.33
N VAL A 214 18.71 -1.82 -17.64
CA VAL A 214 20.11 -2.00 -18.03
C VAL A 214 21.06 -1.92 -16.84
N GLN A 215 20.67 -1.20 -15.78
CA GLN A 215 21.42 -1.12 -14.54
C GLN A 215 20.49 -0.77 -13.37
N VAL A 216 20.79 -1.33 -12.20
CA VAL A 216 20.10 -1.09 -10.94
C VAL A 216 21.12 -0.70 -9.89
N TRP A 217 20.87 0.37 -9.15
CA TRP A 217 21.58 0.71 -7.93
C TRP A 217 20.63 0.54 -6.75
N ILE A 218 21.12 -0.07 -5.68
CA ILE A 218 20.43 -0.20 -4.39
C ILE A 218 21.36 0.37 -3.33
N ASP A 219 20.92 1.37 -2.58
CA ASP A 219 21.75 2.12 -1.63
C ASP A 219 23.07 2.63 -2.26
N GLY A 220 23.04 2.97 -3.56
CA GLY A 220 24.22 3.43 -4.31
C GLY A 220 25.17 2.31 -4.78
N VAL A 221 24.87 1.05 -4.48
CA VAL A 221 25.65 -0.12 -4.93
C VAL A 221 25.08 -0.64 -6.25
N ALA A 222 25.90 -0.66 -7.30
CA ALA A 222 25.54 -1.22 -8.60
C ALA A 222 25.29 -2.73 -8.49
N GLN A 223 24.18 -3.21 -9.07
CA GLN A 223 23.76 -4.61 -8.99
C GLN A 223 24.22 -5.43 -10.20
N TYR A 224 24.44 -4.79 -11.36
CA TYR A 224 24.99 -5.46 -12.54
C TYR A 224 26.44 -5.06 -12.76
N GLU A 225 27.33 -6.07 -12.76
CA GLU A 225 28.75 -5.86 -13.12
C GLU A 225 28.91 -5.47 -14.59
N ASN A 226 28.12 -6.10 -15.47
CA ASN A 226 28.12 -5.88 -16.91
C ASN A 226 26.70 -5.55 -17.40
N PRO A 227 26.28 -4.27 -17.35
CA PRO A 227 25.04 -3.79 -17.96
C PRO A 227 24.91 -4.24 -19.41
N VAL A 228 23.77 -4.84 -19.76
CA VAL A 228 23.47 -5.25 -21.14
C VAL A 228 22.37 -4.35 -21.68
N GLU A 229 22.66 -3.66 -22.78
CA GLU A 229 21.67 -2.92 -23.54
C GLU A 229 21.26 -3.75 -24.76
N LEU A 230 19.96 -3.92 -24.96
CA LEU A 230 19.45 -4.63 -26.13
C LEU A 230 19.44 -3.67 -27.33
N GLU A 231 19.97 -4.11 -28.47
CA GLU A 231 19.84 -3.36 -29.72
C GLU A 231 18.37 -3.35 -30.17
N LYS A 232 17.64 -2.31 -29.78
CA LYS A 232 16.24 -2.10 -30.17
C LYS A 232 16.18 -1.28 -31.45
N PRO A 233 15.28 -1.63 -32.41
CA PRO A 233 15.07 -0.78 -33.58
C PRO A 233 14.59 0.59 -33.10
N VAL A 234 15.41 1.61 -33.31
CA VAL A 234 15.14 2.98 -32.89
C VAL A 234 13.87 3.47 -33.59
N LYS A 235 12.73 3.45 -32.89
CA LYS A 235 11.63 4.34 -33.25
C LYS A 235 12.11 5.74 -32.90
N ARG A 236 12.50 6.54 -33.91
CA ARG A 236 12.62 7.99 -33.72
C ARG A 236 11.30 8.44 -33.09
N LEU A 237 11.33 8.84 -31.82
CA LEU A 237 10.23 9.55 -31.20
C LEU A 237 10.03 10.81 -32.04
N ASN A 238 9.00 10.82 -32.89
CA ASN A 238 8.55 12.03 -33.53
C ASN A 238 8.15 12.97 -32.39
N ARG A 239 9.05 13.90 -32.07
CA ARG A 239 8.78 15.02 -31.18
C ARG A 239 7.44 15.62 -31.61
N PRO A 240 6.43 15.73 -30.74
CA PRO A 240 5.18 16.39 -31.12
C PRO A 240 5.54 17.79 -31.61
N LEU A 241 5.04 18.13 -32.81
CA LEU A 241 5.15 19.48 -33.35
C LEU A 241 4.49 20.42 -32.34
N THR A 242 5.30 21.26 -31.71
CA THR A 242 4.82 22.42 -30.97
C THR A 242 4.12 23.34 -31.96
N ASN A 243 2.81 23.51 -31.80
CA ASN A 243 2.07 24.68 -32.30
C ASN A 243 1.92 25.67 -31.15
#